data_AF-A0A847Y6T8-F1
#
_entry.id   AF-A0A847Y6T8-F1
#
_cell.length_a   1.000
_cell.length_b   1.000
_cell.length_c   1.000
_cell.angle_alpha   90.00
_cell.angle_beta   90.00
_cell.angle_gamma   90.00
#
_symmetry.space_group_name_H-M   'P 1'
#
loop_
_entity.id
_entity.type
_entity.pdbx_description
1 polymer ?
#
loop_
_entity_poly.entity_id
_entity_poly.type
_entity_poly.pdbx_seq_one_letter_code
_entity_poly.pdbx_strand_id
1 'polypeptide(L)'
;RQKFLDFFAGKGHRIIPSSSLIPDNDSSVLFTTAGMQQFKLYYSGIKNPFTDIHSLIQEPLNNLNVTTCQKCLRTSDIEAVGDESHLTFFEMLGNFSFGGYFKEEAIKYAWQFINQILEIPLSRITISVFKGNEEIPFDEESYQTWLKLGVPQEKIILGERKDNFWGPTGNEGPCGPTTEIYVDGVEIWNLVFNQYYQTNDKKLTPLKVNGVDTGMGLERLVKVMQFPQDESKTIFNTDIFKDLMSTLKENSAHFDERIHRIIADHYRATIFVIASGILPSNTDKGYILRRLIRRLVRFAKLINLSEDWYLQGYNIIKNKYSHFYPELNNQEEIISIFNLEKEKFEKTLLAGSKEWEKLLKKLGNNKIISGKDAFRLYESYGFPLEILEDMAQEQGKEVDKIEFEKEFNNHQNISRAGQTKKFGGHGINTVQNEKDKIQITKLHTATHLLLAALRQIIDPKIEQKGSDITPQRLRFDFPFNRRLTEEELQKIENIVNEAISQDLVVNHYETSYEEAVKNGVLGTFKDRYPEKVIVYEIKNKNTGQIFSAEICAGPHVTSTKELGRFQILKEEAVGQGIRRIKACLI
;
A
#
# COMPACT_ATOMS: atom_id res chain seq x y z
N ARG A 1 3.39 9.48 24.64
CA ARG A 1 3.83 8.08 24.44
C ARG A 1 4.30 7.45 25.75
N GLN A 2 5.46 7.83 26.29
CA GLN A 2 6.08 7.13 27.44
C GLN A 2 5.17 6.97 28.66
N LYS A 3 4.44 8.03 29.07
CA LYS A 3 3.45 7.96 30.17
C LYS A 3 2.45 6.80 30.01
N PHE A 4 1.98 6.55 28.79
CA PHE A 4 1.03 5.47 28.50
C PHE A 4 1.68 4.09 28.59
N LEU A 5 2.85 3.93 27.96
CA LEU A 5 3.59 2.67 27.96
C LEU A 5 4.02 2.28 29.38
N ASP A 6 4.53 3.23 30.16
CA ASP A 6 4.93 3.01 31.55
C ASP A 6 3.74 2.66 32.44
N PHE A 7 2.60 3.34 32.24
CA PHE A 7 1.38 3.04 32.98
C PHE A 7 0.94 1.59 32.78
N PHE A 8 0.85 1.14 31.53
CA PHE A 8 0.44 -0.23 31.22
C PHE A 8 1.52 -1.26 31.57
N ALA A 9 2.81 -0.94 31.43
CA ALA A 9 3.88 -1.78 31.96
C ALA A 9 3.75 -1.97 33.49
N GLY A 10 3.40 -0.91 34.22
CA GLY A 10 3.07 -0.98 35.65
C GLY A 10 1.81 -1.80 35.98
N LYS A 11 0.94 -2.05 35.00
CA LYS A 11 -0.19 -3.00 35.10
C LYS A 11 0.15 -4.42 34.69
N GLY A 12 1.42 -4.69 34.38
CA GLY A 12 1.90 -6.00 33.97
C GLY A 12 1.76 -6.28 32.47
N HIS A 13 1.46 -5.27 31.63
CA HIS A 13 1.48 -5.42 30.18
C HIS A 13 2.92 -5.45 29.67
N ARG A 14 3.17 -6.30 28.68
CA ARG A 14 4.44 -6.29 27.98
C ARG A 14 4.45 -5.21 26.90
N ILE A 15 5.46 -4.35 26.91
CA ILE A 15 5.65 -3.36 25.84
C ILE A 15 6.15 -4.08 24.58
N ILE A 16 5.45 -3.89 23.47
CA ILE A 16 5.84 -4.42 22.14
C ILE A 16 6.13 -3.23 21.21
N PRO A 17 7.19 -3.30 20.39
CA PRO A 17 7.51 -2.23 19.42
C PRO A 17 6.41 -2.10 18.36
N SER A 18 6.31 -0.92 17.74
CA SER A 18 5.44 -0.73 16.57
C SER A 18 5.83 -1.68 15.45
N SER A 19 4.86 -2.36 14.85
CA SER A 19 5.04 -3.08 13.59
C SER A 19 5.26 -2.10 12.43
N SER A 20 5.68 -2.65 11.29
CA SER A 20 5.72 -1.93 10.02
C SER A 20 4.35 -1.33 9.66
N LEU A 21 4.35 -0.25 8.88
CA LEU A 21 3.13 0.24 8.22
C LEU A 21 2.63 -0.73 7.15
N ILE A 22 3.47 -1.68 6.75
CA ILE A 22 3.13 -2.75 5.81
C ILE A 22 2.74 -3.97 6.63
N PRO A 23 1.48 -4.42 6.57
CA PRO A 23 1.03 -5.59 7.31
C PRO A 23 1.79 -6.84 6.87
N ASP A 24 2.28 -7.59 7.85
CA ASP A 24 2.86 -8.91 7.62
C ASP A 24 1.73 -9.92 7.38
N ASN A 25 1.69 -10.53 6.19
CA ASN A 25 0.77 -11.62 5.86
C ASN A 25 -0.74 -11.29 5.91
N ASP A 26 -1.15 -10.04 5.74
CA ASP A 26 -2.56 -9.65 5.54
C ASP A 26 -2.75 -8.95 4.18
N SER A 27 -3.28 -9.69 3.20
CA SER A 27 -3.55 -9.16 1.86
C SER A 27 -4.89 -8.41 1.77
N SER A 28 -5.70 -8.39 2.84
CA SER A 28 -7.00 -7.70 2.84
C SER A 28 -6.87 -6.19 3.08
N VAL A 29 -5.71 -5.73 3.54
CA VAL A 29 -5.41 -4.33 3.82
C VAL A 29 -4.11 -3.89 3.17
N LEU A 30 -4.06 -2.64 2.69
CA LEU A 30 -2.84 -2.08 2.10
C LEU A 30 -1.84 -1.60 3.15
N PHE A 31 -2.31 -1.06 4.26
CA PHE A 31 -1.47 -0.52 5.33
C PHE A 31 -1.99 -0.96 6.69
N THR A 32 -1.14 -0.89 7.71
CA THR A 32 -1.57 -1.03 9.10
C THR A 32 -2.43 0.19 9.46
N THR A 33 -3.72 -0.01 9.65
CA THR A 33 -4.74 1.00 9.98
C THR A 33 -5.06 1.07 11.48
N ALA A 34 -4.69 0.04 12.25
CA ALA A 34 -4.96 -0.08 13.67
C ALA A 34 -3.87 -0.82 14.45
N GLY A 35 -3.72 -0.49 15.74
CA GLY A 35 -2.76 -1.10 16.66
C GLY A 35 -2.91 -2.62 16.78
N MET A 36 -4.16 -3.09 16.74
CA MET A 36 -4.54 -4.49 16.96
C MET A 36 -4.07 -5.45 15.89
N GLN A 37 -3.78 -4.99 14.67
CA GLN A 37 -3.54 -5.86 13.51
C GLN A 37 -2.36 -6.80 13.73
N GLN A 38 -1.29 -6.31 14.38
CA GLN A 38 -0.13 -7.13 14.71
C GLN A 38 -0.46 -8.27 15.70
N PHE A 39 -1.62 -8.20 16.35
CA PHE A 39 -2.09 -9.16 17.34
C PHE A 39 -3.31 -9.99 16.92
N LYS A 40 -3.83 -9.80 15.70
CA LYS A 40 -5.07 -10.42 15.19
C LYS A 40 -5.11 -11.94 15.42
N LEU A 41 -3.99 -12.63 15.19
CA LEU A 41 -3.88 -14.09 15.30
C LEU A 41 -3.93 -14.60 16.75
N TYR A 42 -3.62 -13.77 17.75
CA TYR A 42 -3.72 -14.17 19.16
C TYR A 42 -5.18 -14.15 19.64
N TYR A 43 -5.98 -13.18 19.19
CA TYR A 43 -7.42 -13.13 19.50
C TYR A 43 -8.20 -14.33 18.92
N SER A 44 -7.84 -14.80 17.73
CA SER A 44 -8.46 -15.97 17.10
C SER A 44 -7.95 -17.30 17.66
N GLY A 45 -6.94 -17.27 18.54
CA GLY A 45 -6.27 -18.47 19.08
C GLY A 45 -5.43 -19.23 18.06
N ILE A 46 -5.18 -18.65 16.88
CA ILE A 46 -4.28 -19.22 15.86
C ILE A 46 -2.84 -19.17 16.36
N LYS A 47 -2.45 -18.09 17.04
CA LYS A 47 -1.17 -17.96 17.75
C LYS A 47 -1.37 -18.04 19.26
N ASN A 48 -0.48 -18.75 19.93
CA ASN A 48 -0.38 -18.83 21.38
C ASN A 48 0.67 -17.84 21.90
N PRO A 49 0.31 -16.92 22.81
CA PRO A 49 1.23 -15.87 23.31
C PRO A 49 2.44 -16.41 24.08
N PHE A 50 2.41 -17.65 24.58
CA PHE A 50 3.50 -18.24 25.37
C PHE A 50 4.43 -19.16 24.58
N THR A 51 4.02 -19.60 23.38
CA THR A 51 4.82 -20.56 22.59
C THR A 51 5.18 -20.05 21.20
N ASP A 52 4.31 -19.27 20.56
CA ASP A 52 4.56 -18.80 19.20
C ASP A 52 5.40 -17.53 19.18
N ILE A 53 6.43 -17.54 18.34
CA ILE A 53 7.38 -16.44 18.18
C ILE A 53 6.69 -15.23 17.54
N HIS A 54 6.84 -14.07 18.19
CA HIS A 54 6.40 -12.79 17.65
C HIS A 54 7.48 -12.21 16.72
N SER A 55 7.10 -11.80 15.50
CA SER A 55 8.04 -11.42 14.42
C SER A 55 8.95 -10.24 14.78
N LEU A 56 8.48 -9.29 15.61
CA LEU A 56 9.27 -8.11 15.95
C LEU A 56 10.29 -8.33 17.08
N ILE A 57 9.96 -9.17 18.07
CA ILE A 57 10.80 -9.37 19.27
C ILE A 57 11.56 -10.70 19.24
N GLN A 58 11.30 -11.54 18.23
CA GLN A 58 11.98 -12.82 17.99
C GLN A 58 11.87 -13.82 19.17
N GLU A 59 10.84 -13.67 19.99
CA GLU A 59 10.48 -14.58 21.07
C GLU A 59 8.95 -14.56 21.30
N PRO A 60 8.39 -15.50 22.08
CA PRO A 60 6.98 -15.44 22.46
C PRO A 60 6.67 -14.18 23.26
N LEU A 61 5.42 -13.72 23.20
CA LEU A 61 4.95 -12.59 24.00
C LEU A 61 5.11 -12.86 25.50
N ASN A 62 5.06 -14.13 25.95
CA ASN A 62 5.18 -14.55 27.34
C ASN A 62 4.23 -13.79 28.29
N ASN A 63 3.12 -13.29 27.74
CA ASN A 63 2.15 -12.48 28.44
C ASN A 63 0.84 -12.46 27.66
N LEU A 64 -0.30 -12.45 28.37
CA LEU A 64 -1.63 -12.28 27.77
C LEU A 64 -1.96 -10.82 27.49
N ASN A 65 -1.20 -9.89 28.10
CA ASN A 65 -1.45 -8.47 28.08
C ASN A 65 -0.26 -7.74 27.45
N VAL A 66 -0.52 -6.92 26.44
CA VAL A 66 0.54 -6.18 25.74
C VAL A 66 0.14 -4.72 25.51
N THR A 67 1.12 -3.83 25.34
CA THR A 67 0.88 -2.42 25.02
C THR A 67 1.85 -1.92 23.96
N THR A 68 1.37 -1.04 23.08
CA THR A 68 2.17 -0.48 21.97
C THR A 68 1.83 0.98 21.70
N CYS A 69 2.71 1.63 20.94
CA CYS A 69 2.40 2.83 20.19
C CYS A 69 2.63 2.50 18.72
N GLN A 70 1.56 2.20 17.99
CA GLN A 70 1.60 1.71 16.62
C GLN A 70 1.51 2.88 15.63
N LYS A 71 2.41 2.90 14.65
CA LYS A 71 2.25 3.73 13.44
C LYS A 71 1.08 3.22 12.62
N CYS A 72 0.13 4.09 12.28
CA CYS A 72 -1.04 3.76 11.47
C CYS A 72 -1.12 4.67 10.24
N LEU A 73 -1.67 4.13 9.16
CA LEU A 73 -2.02 4.89 7.96
C LEU A 73 -3.46 4.56 7.52
N ARG A 74 -4.31 5.58 7.38
CA ARG A 74 -5.69 5.44 6.92
C ARG A 74 -5.89 6.12 5.57
N THR A 75 -6.26 5.33 4.56
CA THR A 75 -6.54 5.84 3.21
C THR A 75 -7.96 6.38 3.06
N SER A 76 -8.88 5.98 3.93
CA SER A 76 -10.26 6.47 3.98
C SER A 76 -10.34 7.96 4.31
N ASP A 77 -9.37 8.46 5.08
CA ASP A 77 -9.44 9.78 5.68
C ASP A 77 -8.71 10.84 4.83
N ILE A 78 -8.05 10.43 3.74
CA ILE A 78 -7.23 11.29 2.87
C ILE A 78 -8.00 12.54 2.40
N GLU A 79 -9.29 12.43 2.13
CA GLU A 79 -10.12 13.56 1.70
C GLU A 79 -10.55 14.50 2.83
N ALA A 80 -10.63 13.98 4.06
CA ALA A 80 -10.98 14.76 5.25
C ALA A 80 -9.78 15.54 5.80
N VAL A 81 -8.55 15.12 5.47
CA VAL A 81 -7.32 15.82 5.88
C VAL A 81 -7.37 17.29 5.47
N GLY A 82 -6.91 18.15 6.38
CA GLY A 82 -7.00 19.60 6.27
C GLY A 82 -8.05 20.21 7.19
N ASP A 83 -8.91 19.38 7.77
CA ASP A 83 -9.82 19.77 8.83
C ASP A 83 -9.11 19.89 10.20
N GLU A 84 -9.85 19.77 11.30
CA GLU A 84 -9.35 19.98 12.66
C GLU A 84 -8.65 18.77 13.28
N SER A 85 -8.86 17.55 12.76
CA SER A 85 -8.47 16.33 13.48
C SER A 85 -8.15 15.08 12.64
N HIS A 86 -8.43 15.06 11.34
CA HIS A 86 -8.14 13.92 10.48
C HIS A 86 -6.70 13.93 9.96
N LEU A 87 -6.12 12.73 9.88
CA LEU A 87 -4.75 12.50 9.46
C LEU A 87 -4.67 11.26 8.57
N THR A 88 -3.78 11.30 7.58
CA THR A 88 -3.45 10.10 6.79
C THR A 88 -2.55 9.18 7.62
N PHE A 89 -1.55 9.73 8.30
CA PHE A 89 -0.64 9.00 9.19
C PHE A 89 -0.82 9.49 10.61
N PHE A 90 -0.86 8.59 11.58
CA PHE A 90 -0.93 8.93 13.00
C PHE A 90 -0.39 7.80 13.88
N GLU A 91 -0.21 8.06 15.16
CA GLU A 91 0.21 7.04 16.12
C GLU A 91 -0.93 6.64 17.04
N MET A 92 -1.19 5.34 17.11
CA MET A 92 -2.23 4.76 17.94
C MET A 92 -1.59 4.11 19.17
N LEU A 93 -1.83 4.69 20.34
CA LEU A 93 -1.54 4.06 21.62
C LEU A 93 -2.58 2.96 21.88
N GLY A 94 -2.14 1.78 22.30
CA GLY A 94 -3.06 0.68 22.58
C GLY A 94 -2.58 -0.24 23.70
N ASN A 95 -3.53 -0.69 24.51
CA ASN A 95 -3.40 -1.86 25.37
C ASN A 95 -4.30 -2.97 24.85
N PHE A 96 -3.77 -4.19 24.88
CA PHE A 96 -4.39 -5.37 24.30
C PHE A 96 -4.38 -6.50 25.32
N SER A 97 -5.42 -7.33 25.30
CA SER A 97 -5.57 -8.53 26.14
C SER A 97 -6.12 -9.66 25.32
N PHE A 98 -5.47 -10.82 25.39
CA PHE A 98 -5.92 -12.06 24.74
C PHE A 98 -6.48 -13.04 25.79
N GLY A 99 -7.37 -12.55 26.64
CA GLY A 99 -7.96 -13.31 27.75
C GLY A 99 -7.30 -13.09 29.12
N GLY A 100 -6.48 -12.06 29.30
CA GLY A 100 -5.89 -11.70 30.60
C GLY A 100 -6.79 -10.84 31.48
N TYR A 101 -7.60 -9.97 30.88
CA TYR A 101 -8.66 -9.16 31.48
C TYR A 101 -9.68 -8.75 30.41
N PHE A 102 -10.83 -8.22 30.84
CA PHE A 102 -11.91 -7.81 29.93
C PHE A 102 -12.47 -6.41 30.27
N LYS A 103 -13.77 -6.17 30.11
CA LYS A 103 -14.40 -4.84 30.11
C LYS A 103 -14.16 -4.05 31.39
N GLU A 104 -14.52 -4.61 32.54
CA GLU A 104 -14.46 -3.88 33.81
C GLU A 104 -13.04 -3.38 34.12
N GLU A 105 -12.03 -4.25 34.05
CA GLU A 105 -10.63 -3.85 34.22
C GLU A 105 -10.12 -2.90 33.14
N ALA A 106 -10.47 -3.12 31.87
CA ALA A 106 -10.05 -2.24 30.77
C ALA A 106 -10.55 -0.80 30.99
N ILE A 107 -11.82 -0.65 31.36
CA ILE A 107 -12.45 0.63 31.67
C ILE A 107 -11.82 1.27 32.90
N LYS A 108 -11.56 0.49 33.97
CA LYS A 108 -10.84 0.97 35.16
C LYS A 108 -9.44 1.48 34.83
N TYR A 109 -8.69 0.79 33.97
CA TYR A 109 -7.37 1.23 33.53
C TYR A 109 -7.44 2.50 32.68
N ALA A 110 -8.38 2.59 31.75
CA ALA A 110 -8.58 3.80 30.95
C ALA A 110 -8.95 5.00 31.84
N TRP A 111 -9.89 4.81 32.77
CA TRP A 111 -10.28 5.84 33.73
C TRP A 111 -9.11 6.27 34.63
N GLN A 112 -8.34 5.31 35.13
CA GLN A 112 -7.17 5.61 35.94
C GLN A 112 -6.13 6.42 35.15
N PHE A 113 -5.86 6.05 33.90
CA PHE A 113 -4.91 6.78 33.08
C PHE A 113 -5.39 8.23 32.84
N ILE A 114 -6.65 8.41 32.47
CA ILE A 114 -7.20 9.74 32.16
C ILE A 114 -7.30 10.63 33.41
N ASN A 115 -7.84 10.12 34.50
CA ASN A 115 -8.13 10.94 35.68
C ASN A 115 -6.92 11.08 36.62
N GLN A 116 -6.03 10.08 36.72
CA GLN A 116 -4.90 10.12 37.66
C GLN A 116 -3.56 10.43 36.99
N ILE A 117 -3.32 9.97 35.76
CA ILE A 117 -2.02 10.16 35.08
C ILE A 117 -2.04 11.41 34.19
N LEU A 118 -3.16 11.66 33.52
CA LEU A 118 -3.36 12.84 32.70
C LEU A 118 -4.10 13.97 33.41
N GLU A 119 -4.73 13.68 34.55
CA GLU A 119 -5.45 14.66 35.38
C GLU A 119 -6.53 15.43 34.60
N ILE A 120 -7.17 14.77 33.62
CA ILE A 120 -8.27 15.38 32.86
C ILE A 120 -9.54 15.36 33.74
N PRO A 121 -10.15 16.52 34.02
CA PRO A 121 -11.31 16.58 34.91
C PRO A 121 -12.54 15.97 34.25
N LEU A 122 -13.34 15.26 35.05
CA LEU A 122 -14.61 14.63 34.63
C LEU A 122 -15.57 15.62 33.94
N SER A 123 -15.52 16.91 34.27
CA SER A 123 -16.35 17.94 33.61
C SER A 123 -16.12 18.02 32.10
N ARG A 124 -14.92 17.67 31.62
CA ARG A 124 -14.53 17.68 30.19
C ARG A 124 -14.77 16.36 29.48
N ILE A 125 -15.14 15.31 30.22
CA ILE A 125 -15.25 13.94 29.70
C ILE A 125 -16.71 13.61 29.39
N THR A 126 -16.92 12.99 28.23
CA THR A 126 -18.16 12.31 27.85
C THR A 126 -17.80 10.92 27.35
N ILE A 127 -18.68 9.94 27.58
CA ILE A 127 -18.47 8.54 27.23
C ILE A 127 -19.56 8.12 26.24
N SER A 128 -19.22 7.30 25.26
CA SER A 128 -20.21 6.56 24.47
C SER A 128 -20.18 5.06 24.82
N VAL A 129 -21.33 4.40 24.81
CA VAL A 129 -21.48 2.96 25.04
C VAL A 129 -22.42 2.39 24.00
N PHE A 130 -22.09 1.19 23.49
CA PHE A 130 -22.93 0.50 22.50
C PHE A 130 -24.33 0.21 23.04
N LYS A 131 -25.36 0.80 22.42
CA LYS A 131 -26.75 0.68 22.87
C LYS A 131 -27.40 -0.68 22.58
N GLY A 132 -26.76 -1.53 21.76
CA GLY A 132 -27.35 -2.77 21.24
C GLY A 132 -28.06 -2.58 19.89
N ASN A 133 -28.37 -3.70 19.23
CA ASN A 133 -29.22 -3.80 18.05
C ASN A 133 -29.99 -5.14 18.06
N GLU A 134 -30.62 -5.52 16.95
CA GLU A 134 -31.40 -6.77 16.85
C GLU A 134 -30.56 -8.05 17.07
N GLU A 135 -29.26 -8.00 16.75
CA GLU A 135 -28.36 -9.17 16.81
C GLU A 135 -27.51 -9.21 18.08
N ILE A 136 -27.17 -8.05 18.64
CA ILE A 136 -26.20 -7.89 19.73
C ILE A 136 -26.83 -7.06 20.83
N PRO A 137 -26.85 -7.55 22.08
CA PRO A 137 -27.48 -6.84 23.18
C PRO A 137 -26.73 -5.55 23.52
N PHE A 138 -27.41 -4.70 24.32
CA PHE A 138 -26.81 -3.55 24.97
C PHE A 138 -25.56 -3.93 25.77
N ASP A 139 -24.51 -3.11 25.71
CA ASP A 139 -23.30 -3.31 26.50
C ASP A 139 -23.45 -2.82 27.95
N GLU A 140 -24.33 -3.50 28.69
CA GLU A 140 -24.68 -3.19 30.08
C GLU A 140 -23.45 -3.22 31.02
N GLU A 141 -22.51 -4.13 30.79
CA GLU A 141 -21.30 -4.26 31.62
C GLU A 141 -20.44 -2.99 31.56
N SER A 142 -20.21 -2.46 30.36
CA SER A 142 -19.48 -1.21 30.17
C SER A 142 -20.24 -0.03 30.79
N TYR A 143 -21.54 0.06 30.53
CA TYR A 143 -22.39 1.12 31.07
C TYR A 143 -22.35 1.18 32.60
N GLN A 144 -22.56 0.04 33.27
CA GLN A 144 -22.53 -0.04 34.73
C GLN A 144 -21.14 0.22 35.31
N THR A 145 -20.09 -0.18 34.59
CA THR A 145 -18.71 0.10 35.04
C THR A 145 -18.44 1.60 35.07
N TRP A 146 -18.87 2.35 34.05
CA TRP A 146 -18.71 3.81 34.03
C TRP A 146 -19.49 4.50 35.14
N LEU A 147 -20.73 4.08 35.41
CA LEU A 147 -21.52 4.60 36.53
C LEU A 147 -20.83 4.37 37.88
N LYS A 148 -20.29 3.15 38.11
CA LYS A 148 -19.55 2.81 39.34
C LYS A 148 -18.27 3.65 39.51
N LEU A 149 -17.67 4.09 38.42
CA LEU A 149 -16.49 4.98 38.43
C LEU A 149 -16.85 6.46 38.66
N GLY A 150 -18.14 6.78 38.79
CA GLY A 150 -18.63 8.11 39.09
C GLY A 150 -18.89 8.97 37.85
N VAL A 151 -18.92 8.38 36.65
CA VAL A 151 -19.37 9.10 35.45
C VAL A 151 -20.89 9.28 35.54
N PRO A 152 -21.41 10.52 35.52
CA PRO A 152 -22.85 10.76 35.58
C PRO A 152 -23.57 10.19 34.36
N GLN A 153 -24.81 9.74 34.54
CA GLN A 153 -25.60 9.13 33.46
C GLN A 153 -25.76 10.07 32.25
N GLU A 154 -25.93 11.37 32.47
CA GLU A 154 -26.05 12.39 31.42
C GLU A 154 -24.78 12.58 30.58
N LYS A 155 -23.64 12.08 31.07
CA LYS A 155 -22.35 12.05 30.34
C LYS A 155 -22.10 10.72 29.64
N ILE A 156 -23.03 9.76 29.69
CA ILE A 156 -22.95 8.48 28.98
C ILE A 156 -23.96 8.46 27.84
N ILE A 157 -23.45 8.56 26.61
CA ILE A 157 -24.22 8.52 25.37
C ILE A 157 -24.38 7.07 24.92
N LEU A 158 -25.63 6.66 24.65
CA LEU A 158 -25.93 5.37 24.06
C LEU A 158 -25.81 5.47 22.53
N GLY A 159 -24.73 4.92 21.98
CA GLY A 159 -24.40 5.01 20.56
C GLY A 159 -24.83 3.80 19.73
N GLU A 160 -25.02 4.06 18.43
CA GLU A 160 -25.45 3.07 17.44
C GLU A 160 -24.32 2.11 17.07
N ARG A 161 -24.64 1.05 16.30
CA ARG A 161 -23.65 0.10 15.78
C ARG A 161 -22.53 0.77 14.97
N LYS A 162 -22.86 1.77 14.16
CA LYS A 162 -21.87 2.45 13.31
C LYS A 162 -20.80 3.20 14.11
N ASP A 163 -21.10 3.57 15.35
CA ASP A 163 -20.22 4.38 16.20
C ASP A 163 -19.58 3.51 17.30
N ASN A 164 -20.35 2.61 17.92
CA ASN A 164 -19.92 1.83 19.09
C ASN A 164 -19.79 0.31 18.84
N PHE A 165 -19.60 -0.12 17.60
CA PHE A 165 -19.24 -1.50 17.28
C PHE A 165 -18.12 -1.54 16.24
N TRP A 166 -16.97 -2.10 16.61
CA TRP A 166 -15.77 -2.08 15.78
C TRP A 166 -15.38 -3.47 15.28
N GLY A 167 -14.87 -3.49 14.05
CA GLY A 167 -14.28 -4.65 13.39
C GLY A 167 -15.19 -5.37 12.39
N PRO A 168 -14.63 -6.38 11.70
CA PRO A 168 -13.23 -6.80 11.78
C PRO A 168 -12.31 -5.85 11.01
N THR A 169 -11.02 -5.87 11.36
CA THR A 169 -10.02 -5.25 10.48
C THR A 169 -9.77 -6.15 9.27
N GLY A 170 -10.07 -5.67 8.07
CA GLY A 170 -10.07 -6.45 6.83
C GLY A 170 -11.44 -7.06 6.52
N ASN A 171 -11.46 -8.14 5.75
CA ASN A 171 -12.72 -8.78 5.32
C ASN A 171 -13.35 -9.68 6.41
N GLU A 172 -12.54 -10.21 7.31
CA GLU A 172 -12.94 -11.07 8.43
C GLU A 172 -12.01 -10.91 9.63
N GLY A 173 -12.46 -11.29 10.83
CA GLY A 173 -11.66 -11.25 12.04
C GLY A 173 -12.43 -11.01 13.33
N PRO A 174 -11.70 -10.81 14.45
CA PRO A 174 -12.26 -10.38 15.73
C PRO A 174 -12.96 -9.02 15.64
N CYS A 175 -14.08 -8.89 16.35
CA CYS A 175 -14.87 -7.66 16.45
C CYS A 175 -15.72 -7.65 17.73
N GLY A 176 -16.28 -6.49 18.08
CA GLY A 176 -17.18 -6.40 19.24
C GLY A 176 -17.69 -5.01 19.59
N PRO A 177 -18.56 -4.93 20.62
CA PRO A 177 -19.04 -3.66 21.15
C PRO A 177 -17.88 -2.84 21.70
N THR A 178 -18.06 -1.53 21.71
CA THR A 178 -17.02 -0.57 22.07
C THR A 178 -17.58 0.51 22.95
N THR A 179 -16.80 0.96 23.93
CA THR A 179 -17.02 2.22 24.62
C THR A 179 -15.93 3.21 24.24
N GLU A 180 -16.29 4.48 24.05
CA GLU A 180 -15.33 5.50 23.62
C GLU A 180 -15.32 6.68 24.59
N ILE A 181 -14.17 7.31 24.70
CA ILE A 181 -13.92 8.42 25.61
C ILE A 181 -13.67 9.68 24.80
N TYR A 182 -14.52 10.67 25.04
CA TYR A 182 -14.46 11.98 24.44
C TYR A 182 -13.98 13.01 25.45
N VAL A 183 -13.07 13.89 25.04
CA VAL A 183 -12.63 15.04 25.83
C VAL A 183 -12.85 16.29 25.00
N ASP A 184 -13.62 17.23 25.53
CA ASP A 184 -14.02 18.47 24.83
C ASP A 184 -14.56 18.19 23.41
N GLY A 185 -15.40 17.15 23.27
CA GLY A 185 -16.01 16.75 22.00
C GLY A 185 -15.10 15.95 21.05
N VAL A 186 -13.83 15.72 21.39
CA VAL A 186 -12.89 14.94 20.57
C VAL A 186 -12.78 13.51 21.09
N GLU A 187 -13.06 12.52 20.25
CA GLU A 187 -12.82 11.10 20.56
C GLU A 187 -11.30 10.86 20.68
N ILE A 188 -10.85 10.57 21.90
CA ILE A 188 -9.42 10.32 22.18
C ILE A 188 -9.09 8.86 22.34
N TRP A 189 -10.04 8.00 22.74
CA TRP A 189 -9.77 6.60 23.06
C TRP A 189 -11.00 5.72 22.85
N ASN A 190 -10.88 4.69 22.02
CA ASN A 190 -11.86 3.61 21.91
C ASN A 190 -11.38 2.34 22.65
N LEU A 191 -12.31 1.66 23.31
CA LEU A 191 -12.10 0.39 24.00
C LEU A 191 -13.02 -0.66 23.39
N VAL A 192 -12.48 -1.43 22.45
CA VAL A 192 -13.16 -2.49 21.70
C VAL A 192 -13.05 -3.82 22.45
N PHE A 193 -14.20 -4.46 22.65
CA PHE A 193 -14.30 -5.72 23.38
C PHE A 193 -14.54 -6.87 22.42
N ASN A 194 -13.46 -7.42 21.89
CA ASN A 194 -13.49 -8.56 20.97
C ASN A 194 -14.15 -9.77 21.65
N GLN A 195 -15.40 -10.03 21.30
CA GLN A 195 -16.19 -11.17 21.80
C GLN A 195 -16.87 -11.94 20.66
N TYR A 196 -16.75 -11.45 19.42
CA TYR A 196 -17.22 -12.10 18.21
C TYR A 196 -16.10 -12.21 17.16
N TYR A 197 -16.19 -13.22 16.31
CA TYR A 197 -15.49 -13.32 15.03
C TYR A 197 -16.51 -13.10 13.92
N GLN A 198 -16.25 -12.12 13.05
CA GLN A 198 -17.03 -11.87 11.84
C GLN A 198 -16.35 -12.54 10.65
N THR A 199 -17.07 -13.43 9.97
CA THR A 199 -16.63 -14.07 8.72
C THR A 199 -16.88 -13.18 7.50
N ASN A 200 -16.31 -13.54 6.34
CA ASN A 200 -16.45 -12.75 5.10
C ASN A 200 -17.90 -12.54 4.63
N ASP A 201 -18.82 -13.44 5.01
CA ASP A 201 -20.28 -13.34 4.75
C ASP A 201 -21.02 -12.48 5.80
N LYS A 202 -20.27 -11.76 6.66
CA LYS A 202 -20.75 -10.89 7.74
C LYS A 202 -21.46 -11.62 8.89
N LYS A 203 -21.37 -12.95 8.96
CA LYS A 203 -21.92 -13.72 10.08
C LYS A 203 -21.05 -13.55 11.32
N LEU A 204 -21.69 -13.35 12.48
CA LEU A 204 -21.02 -13.26 13.77
C LEU A 204 -21.05 -14.60 14.51
N THR A 205 -19.92 -14.97 15.08
CA THR A 205 -19.78 -16.16 15.94
C THR A 205 -19.04 -15.79 17.22
N PRO A 206 -19.39 -16.32 18.41
CA PRO A 206 -18.68 -16.01 19.64
C PRO A 206 -17.20 -16.45 19.57
N LEU A 207 -16.29 -15.62 20.08
CA LEU A 207 -14.89 -16.01 20.26
C LEU A 207 -14.76 -16.99 21.43
N LYS A 208 -13.79 -17.92 21.33
CA LYS A 208 -13.44 -18.81 22.45
C LYS A 208 -12.82 -18.05 23.62
N VAL A 209 -12.09 -16.99 23.30
CA VAL A 209 -11.39 -16.13 24.25
C VAL A 209 -11.79 -14.70 23.95
N ASN A 210 -12.41 -14.04 24.92
CA ASN A 210 -12.70 -12.62 24.84
C ASN A 210 -11.40 -11.82 24.94
N GLY A 211 -11.32 -10.73 24.21
CA GLY A 211 -10.15 -9.88 24.17
C GLY A 211 -10.48 -8.41 24.32
N VAL A 212 -9.49 -7.65 24.77
CA VAL A 212 -9.52 -6.18 24.79
C VAL A 212 -8.62 -5.69 23.68
N ASP A 213 -9.13 -4.79 22.86
CA ASP A 213 -8.41 -4.05 21.85
C ASP A 213 -8.72 -2.56 22.07
N THR A 214 -7.70 -1.73 22.17
CA THR A 214 -7.92 -0.31 22.39
C THR A 214 -7.08 0.52 21.42
N GLY A 215 -7.63 1.66 21.03
CA GLY A 215 -6.95 2.63 20.18
C GLY A 215 -7.14 4.05 20.71
N MET A 216 -6.05 4.67 21.14
CA MET A 216 -6.00 6.09 21.51
C MET A 216 -5.12 6.85 20.53
N GLY A 217 -5.72 7.80 19.82
CA GLY A 217 -5.01 8.65 18.86
C GLY A 217 -4.08 9.62 19.59
N LEU A 218 -2.77 9.47 19.46
CA LEU A 218 -1.79 10.31 20.14
C LEU A 218 -1.96 11.78 19.77
N GLU A 219 -2.17 12.09 18.50
CA GLU A 219 -2.34 13.46 18.01
C GLU A 219 -3.57 14.15 18.61
N ARG A 220 -4.69 13.42 18.70
CA ARG A 220 -5.91 13.93 19.33
C ARG A 220 -5.74 14.11 20.84
N LEU A 221 -5.07 13.15 21.50
CA LEU A 221 -4.73 13.27 22.92
C LEU A 221 -3.89 14.52 23.19
N VAL A 222 -2.84 14.74 22.39
CA VAL A 222 -1.96 15.90 22.56
C VAL A 222 -2.72 17.20 22.32
N LYS A 223 -3.65 17.25 21.36
CA LYS A 223 -4.54 18.42 21.14
C LYS A 223 -5.31 18.78 22.41
N VAL A 224 -6.03 17.83 23.00
CA VAL A 224 -6.88 18.12 24.17
C VAL A 224 -6.07 18.42 25.44
N MET A 225 -4.81 17.97 25.49
CA MET A 225 -3.90 18.24 26.60
C MET A 225 -3.24 19.62 26.50
N GLN A 226 -2.80 20.04 25.31
CA GLN A 226 -2.14 21.34 25.12
C GLN A 226 -3.13 22.50 25.02
N PHE A 227 -4.33 22.24 24.48
CA PHE A 227 -5.34 23.27 24.20
C PHE A 227 -6.70 22.86 24.79
N PRO A 228 -6.80 22.82 26.14
CA PRO A 228 -8.04 22.42 26.80
C PRO A 228 -9.17 23.38 26.48
N GLN A 229 -10.32 22.87 26.02
CA GLN A 229 -11.52 23.64 25.69
C GLN A 229 -11.33 24.75 24.62
N ASP A 230 -10.23 24.73 23.87
CA ASP A 230 -9.99 25.67 22.77
C ASP A 230 -10.35 25.01 21.44
N GLU A 231 -11.52 25.34 20.93
CA GLU A 231 -12.04 24.87 19.63
C GLU A 231 -11.33 25.54 18.45
N SER A 232 -10.66 26.69 18.66
CA SER A 232 -9.88 27.34 17.58
C SER A 232 -8.56 26.60 17.28
N LYS A 233 -8.17 25.66 18.15
CA LYS A 233 -6.93 24.88 18.01
C LYS A 233 -7.23 23.50 17.47
N THR A 234 -6.39 23.09 16.55
CA THR A 234 -6.45 21.81 15.87
C THR A 234 -5.23 20.97 16.24
N ILE A 235 -5.23 19.70 15.83
CA ILE A 235 -4.06 18.83 15.98
C ILE A 235 -2.79 19.45 15.36
N PHE A 236 -2.93 20.28 14.32
CA PHE A 236 -1.83 20.93 13.61
C PHE A 236 -1.20 22.10 14.38
N ASN A 237 -1.84 22.57 15.46
CA ASN A 237 -1.27 23.59 16.33
C ASN A 237 -0.38 23.00 17.43
N THR A 238 -0.43 21.68 17.65
CA THR A 238 0.34 21.01 18.69
C THR A 238 1.83 20.97 18.36
N ASP A 239 2.67 20.73 19.36
CA ASP A 239 4.11 20.50 19.20
C ASP A 239 4.47 19.36 18.23
N ILE A 240 3.53 18.49 17.88
CA ILE A 240 3.71 17.46 16.84
C ILE A 240 3.91 18.11 15.46
N PHE A 241 3.15 19.15 15.15
CA PHE A 241 3.10 19.78 13.84
C PHE A 241 3.62 21.22 13.81
N LYS A 242 3.70 21.89 14.95
CA LYS A 242 4.01 23.32 15.07
C LYS A 242 5.24 23.74 14.25
N ASP A 243 6.35 23.00 14.36
CA ASP A 243 7.60 23.32 13.67
C ASP A 243 7.47 23.16 12.15
N LEU A 244 6.78 22.10 11.71
CA LEU A 244 6.52 21.83 10.30
C LEU A 244 5.57 22.89 9.72
N MET A 245 4.52 23.25 10.45
CA MET A 245 3.57 24.30 10.05
C MET A 245 4.23 25.68 9.96
N SER A 246 5.12 26.02 10.91
CA SER A 246 5.91 27.26 10.85
C SER A 246 6.80 27.29 9.62
N THR A 247 7.51 26.19 9.37
CA THR A 247 8.37 26.04 8.19
C THR A 247 7.59 26.20 6.89
N LEU A 248 6.43 25.56 6.78
CA LEU A 248 5.58 25.69 5.60
C LEU A 248 5.09 27.13 5.41
N LYS A 249 4.72 27.82 6.49
CA LYS A 249 4.27 29.21 6.45
C LYS A 249 5.38 30.20 6.09
N GLU A 250 6.60 29.98 6.57
CA GLU A 250 7.77 30.83 6.28
C GLU A 250 8.24 30.67 4.83
N ASN A 251 8.05 29.49 4.25
CA ASN A 251 8.48 29.17 2.89
C ASN A 251 7.38 29.35 1.83
N SER A 252 6.18 29.77 2.21
CA SER A 252 5.04 29.98 1.29
C SER A 252 4.81 31.46 1.00
N ALA A 253 4.33 31.77 -0.21
CA ALA A 253 4.04 33.15 -0.59
C ALA A 253 2.80 33.72 0.13
N HIS A 254 1.88 32.84 0.54
CA HIS A 254 0.70 33.19 1.31
C HIS A 254 0.24 32.00 2.16
N PHE A 255 -0.43 32.30 3.26
CA PHE A 255 -0.95 31.29 4.18
C PHE A 255 -2.39 30.92 3.82
N ASP A 256 -2.59 29.64 3.53
CA ASP A 256 -3.90 28.99 3.48
C ASP A 256 -3.90 27.85 4.49
N GLU A 257 -4.72 27.96 5.52
CA GLU A 257 -4.67 27.05 6.66
C GLU A 257 -4.95 25.60 6.27
N ARG A 258 -5.97 25.36 5.46
CA ARG A 258 -6.35 24.00 5.03
C ARG A 258 -5.25 23.39 4.18
N ILE A 259 -4.70 24.13 3.22
CA ILE A 259 -3.62 23.65 2.35
C ILE A 259 -2.35 23.35 3.17
N HIS A 260 -1.98 24.21 4.11
CA HIS A 260 -0.79 23.98 4.94
C HIS A 260 -0.94 22.72 5.80
N ARG A 261 -2.13 22.48 6.35
CA ARG A 261 -2.45 21.25 7.11
C ARG A 261 -2.35 20.00 6.24
N ILE A 262 -2.89 20.03 5.02
CA ILE A 262 -2.79 18.92 4.06
C ILE A 262 -1.33 18.61 3.73
N ILE A 263 -0.53 19.63 3.39
CA ILE A 263 0.89 19.45 3.08
C ILE A 263 1.62 18.85 4.30
N ALA A 264 1.37 19.35 5.50
CA ALA A 264 2.02 18.87 6.72
C ALA A 264 1.73 17.38 7.00
N ASP A 265 0.46 16.96 6.94
CA ASP A 265 0.08 15.56 7.13
C ASP A 265 0.61 14.65 6.01
N HIS A 266 0.33 15.01 4.75
CA HIS A 266 0.69 14.16 3.61
C HIS A 266 2.21 14.03 3.48
N TYR A 267 2.97 15.09 3.78
CA TYR A 267 4.43 15.00 3.78
C TYR A 267 4.91 14.01 4.84
N ARG A 268 4.39 14.12 6.07
CA ARG A 268 4.70 13.18 7.15
C ARG A 268 4.36 11.74 6.74
N ALA A 269 3.16 11.51 6.22
CA ALA A 269 2.73 10.20 5.75
C ALA A 269 3.63 9.65 4.63
N THR A 270 3.96 10.46 3.63
CA THR A 270 4.87 10.10 2.53
C THR A 270 6.23 9.65 3.04
N ILE A 271 6.84 10.40 3.97
CA ILE A 271 8.15 10.05 4.53
C ILE A 271 8.10 8.70 5.24
N PHE A 272 7.07 8.43 6.05
CA PHE A 272 6.91 7.15 6.72
C PHE A 272 6.64 5.97 5.77
N VAL A 273 5.87 6.20 4.70
CA VAL A 273 5.59 5.17 3.69
C VAL A 273 6.85 4.81 2.89
N ILE A 274 7.64 5.81 2.49
CA ILE A 274 8.92 5.57 1.80
C ILE A 274 9.91 4.88 2.74
N ALA A 275 10.01 5.33 4.00
CA ALA A 275 10.87 4.69 5.00
C ALA A 275 10.47 3.22 5.29
N SER A 276 9.22 2.85 5.02
CA SER A 276 8.74 1.46 5.09
C SER A 276 9.08 0.62 3.83
N GLY A 277 9.89 1.16 2.92
CA GLY A 277 10.38 0.47 1.71
C GLY A 277 9.43 0.53 0.51
N ILE A 278 8.41 1.40 0.51
CA ILE A 278 7.45 1.50 -0.59
C ILE A 278 7.93 2.50 -1.65
N LEU A 279 7.86 2.08 -2.91
CA LEU A 279 8.15 2.91 -4.08
C LEU A 279 6.86 3.37 -4.78
N PRO A 280 6.82 4.60 -5.35
CA PRO A 280 5.67 5.07 -6.13
C PRO A 280 5.38 4.17 -7.35
N SER A 281 4.14 3.67 -7.46
CA SER A 281 3.72 2.77 -8.53
C SER A 281 2.30 3.10 -9.04
N ASN A 282 1.80 2.33 -10.01
CA ASN A 282 0.42 2.47 -10.52
C ASN A 282 -0.60 1.61 -9.76
N THR A 283 -0.19 0.82 -8.77
CA THR A 283 -1.06 -0.14 -8.08
C THR A 283 -0.82 -0.17 -6.58
N ASP A 284 -1.83 -0.59 -5.81
CA ASP A 284 -1.75 -0.90 -4.39
C ASP A 284 -1.10 0.22 -3.54
N LYS A 285 -0.19 -0.16 -2.63
CA LYS A 285 0.56 0.73 -1.73
C LYS A 285 1.34 1.82 -2.50
N GLY A 286 1.94 1.45 -3.63
CA GLY A 286 2.71 2.37 -4.45
C GLY A 286 1.84 3.42 -5.14
N TYR A 287 0.59 3.07 -5.48
CA TYR A 287 -0.40 4.04 -5.95
C TYR A 287 -0.79 5.04 -4.86
N ILE A 288 -1.00 4.58 -3.62
CA ILE A 288 -1.30 5.48 -2.50
C ILE A 288 -0.14 6.44 -2.22
N LEU A 289 1.11 5.95 -2.19
CA LEU A 289 2.28 6.80 -2.04
C LEU A 289 2.35 7.87 -3.14
N ARG A 290 2.17 7.43 -4.39
CA ARG A 290 2.13 8.32 -5.54
C ARG A 290 1.04 9.37 -5.40
N ARG A 291 -0.18 8.98 -5.01
CA ARG A 291 -1.32 9.87 -4.78
C ARG A 291 -0.98 10.96 -3.76
N LEU A 292 -0.41 10.59 -2.61
CA LEU A 292 -0.01 11.53 -1.56
C LEU A 292 1.03 12.54 -2.06
N ILE A 293 2.09 12.06 -2.72
CA ILE A 293 3.15 12.95 -3.26
C ILE A 293 2.55 13.93 -4.27
N ARG A 294 1.70 13.46 -5.20
CA ARG A 294 1.13 14.32 -6.24
C ARG A 294 0.19 15.38 -5.67
N ARG A 295 -0.67 15.00 -4.73
CA ARG A 295 -1.58 15.93 -4.04
C ARG A 295 -0.80 17.00 -3.30
N LEU A 296 0.23 16.60 -2.58
CA LEU A 296 1.15 17.49 -1.88
C LEU A 296 1.89 18.45 -2.82
N VAL A 297 2.42 17.98 -3.94
CA VAL A 297 3.11 18.83 -4.93
C VAL A 297 2.15 19.83 -5.57
N ARG A 298 0.90 19.43 -5.84
CA ARG A 298 -0.15 20.33 -6.34
C ARG A 298 -0.43 21.45 -5.33
N PHE A 299 -0.67 21.11 -4.08
CA PHE A 299 -0.95 22.08 -3.02
C PHE A 299 0.25 22.99 -2.74
N ALA A 300 1.47 22.44 -2.72
CA ALA A 300 2.70 23.24 -2.62
C ALA A 300 2.80 24.28 -3.74
N LYS A 301 2.40 23.93 -4.97
CA LYS A 301 2.38 24.86 -6.10
C LYS A 301 1.34 25.99 -5.93
N LEU A 302 0.18 25.69 -5.36
CA LEU A 302 -0.87 26.69 -5.14
C LEU A 302 -0.44 27.81 -4.20
N ILE A 303 0.27 27.47 -3.12
CA ILE A 303 0.80 28.45 -2.15
C ILE A 303 2.18 29.00 -2.53
N ASN A 304 2.70 28.65 -3.72
CA ASN A 304 4.06 28.97 -4.18
C ASN A 304 5.14 28.64 -3.14
N LEU A 305 5.10 27.41 -2.61
CA LEU A 305 6.06 26.94 -1.63
C LEU A 305 7.47 26.85 -2.26
N SER A 306 8.49 27.37 -1.57
CA SER A 306 9.88 27.40 -2.04
C SER A 306 10.42 26.01 -2.38
N GLU A 307 11.30 25.86 -3.36
CA GLU A 307 11.74 24.52 -3.81
C GLU A 307 12.37 23.64 -2.72
N ASP A 308 13.10 24.22 -1.75
CA ASP A 308 13.87 23.44 -0.75
C ASP A 308 13.10 23.10 0.55
N TRP A 309 11.81 23.43 0.63
CA TRP A 309 11.01 23.26 1.85
C TRP A 309 11.03 21.82 2.40
N TYR A 310 11.09 20.84 1.49
CA TYR A 310 10.96 19.43 1.82
C TYR A 310 12.17 18.93 2.63
N LEU A 311 13.39 19.42 2.37
CA LEU A 311 14.57 19.04 3.16
C LEU A 311 14.44 19.51 4.62
N GLN A 312 13.95 20.74 4.81
CA GLN A 312 13.69 21.28 6.15
C GLN A 312 12.59 20.48 6.85
N GLY A 313 11.49 20.20 6.14
CA GLY A 313 10.40 19.36 6.64
C GLY A 313 10.87 17.96 7.05
N TYR A 314 11.74 17.33 6.25
CA TYR A 314 12.28 16.01 6.53
C TYR A 314 13.14 16.04 7.80
N ASN A 315 13.99 17.06 7.98
CA ASN A 315 14.80 17.19 9.18
C ASN A 315 13.93 17.34 10.44
N ILE A 316 12.82 18.07 10.37
CA ILE A 316 11.87 18.20 11.47
C ILE A 316 11.26 16.83 11.82
N ILE A 317 10.81 16.07 10.82
CA ILE A 317 10.26 14.72 11.01
C ILE A 317 11.33 13.79 11.59
N LYS A 318 12.52 13.74 10.99
CA LYS A 318 13.65 12.91 11.45
C LYS A 318 14.02 13.21 12.90
N ASN A 319 14.19 14.47 13.25
CA ASN A 319 14.56 14.87 14.62
C ASN A 319 13.52 14.43 15.66
N LYS A 320 12.23 14.48 15.30
CA LYS A 320 11.12 14.14 16.20
C LYS A 320 10.91 12.62 16.32
N TYR A 321 11.19 11.86 15.26
CA TYR A 321 10.75 10.47 15.14
C TYR A 321 11.87 9.42 15.03
N SER A 322 13.07 9.76 14.56
CA SER A 322 14.14 8.78 14.27
C SER A 322 14.62 7.98 15.47
N HIS A 323 14.50 8.52 16.69
CA HIS A 323 14.80 7.79 17.92
C HIS A 323 13.85 6.59 18.13
N PHE A 324 12.59 6.72 17.72
CA PHE A 324 11.58 5.67 17.84
C PHE A 324 11.53 4.79 16.58
N TYR A 325 11.83 5.38 15.43
CA TYR A 325 11.68 4.77 14.10
C TYR A 325 12.99 4.93 13.31
N PRO A 326 13.99 4.06 13.55
CA PRO A 326 15.32 4.18 12.97
C PRO A 326 15.35 4.12 11.44
N GLU A 327 14.34 3.56 10.80
CA GLU A 327 14.18 3.54 9.34
C GLU A 327 14.16 4.96 8.74
N LEU A 328 13.79 5.97 9.53
CA LEU A 328 13.85 7.38 9.12
C LEU A 328 15.28 7.90 8.96
N ASN A 329 16.32 7.18 9.38
CA ASN A 329 17.71 7.64 9.23
C ASN A 329 18.24 7.56 7.79
N ASN A 330 17.56 6.82 6.91
CA ASN A 330 17.96 6.66 5.51
C ASN A 330 17.54 7.84 4.63
N GLN A 331 18.10 9.01 4.93
CA GLN A 331 17.74 10.28 4.28
C GLN A 331 17.92 10.25 2.77
N GLU A 332 19.04 9.74 2.29
CA GLU A 332 19.40 9.77 0.87
C GLU A 332 18.36 9.02 0.03
N GLU A 333 18.01 7.79 0.44
CA GLU A 333 17.00 6.99 -0.28
C GLU A 333 15.61 7.65 -0.20
N ILE A 334 15.19 8.08 0.99
CA ILE A 334 13.86 8.66 1.19
C ILE A 334 13.67 9.92 0.33
N ILE A 335 14.63 10.85 0.39
CA ILE A 335 14.58 12.09 -0.36
C ILE A 335 14.70 11.85 -1.87
N SER A 336 15.55 10.91 -2.30
CA SER A 336 15.68 10.54 -3.71
C SER A 336 14.36 10.04 -4.29
N ILE A 337 13.68 9.12 -3.60
CA ILE A 337 12.38 8.58 -4.03
C ILE A 337 11.32 9.68 -4.10
N PHE A 338 11.25 10.54 -3.07
CA PHE A 338 10.32 11.67 -3.05
C PHE A 338 10.57 12.62 -4.23
N ASN A 339 11.82 13.04 -4.44
CA ASN A 339 12.19 13.99 -5.50
C ASN A 339 11.93 13.42 -6.90
N LEU A 340 12.22 12.15 -7.15
CA LEU A 340 11.96 11.51 -8.44
C LEU A 340 10.47 11.57 -8.83
N GLU A 341 9.54 11.28 -7.90
CA GLU A 341 8.11 11.39 -8.20
C GLU A 341 7.63 12.85 -8.21
N LYS A 342 8.18 13.73 -7.35
CA LYS A 342 7.90 15.17 -7.37
C LYS A 342 8.23 15.79 -8.73
N GLU A 343 9.46 15.66 -9.20
CA GLU A 343 9.90 16.26 -10.47
C GLU A 343 9.11 15.72 -11.67
N LYS A 344 8.81 14.42 -11.64
CA LYS A 344 7.99 13.77 -12.66
C LYS A 344 6.60 14.39 -12.69
N PHE A 345 5.97 14.57 -11.53
CA PHE A 345 4.64 15.14 -11.46
C PHE A 345 4.62 16.65 -11.72
N GLU A 346 5.64 17.41 -11.36
CA GLU A 346 5.76 18.83 -11.70
C GLU A 346 5.74 19.04 -13.23
N LYS A 347 6.45 18.19 -13.98
CA LYS A 347 6.40 18.18 -15.46
C LYS A 347 5.00 17.87 -15.98
N THR A 348 4.32 16.89 -15.39
CA THR A 348 2.92 16.55 -15.70
C THR A 348 2.00 17.74 -15.44
N LEU A 349 2.08 18.35 -14.25
CA LEU A 349 1.25 19.47 -13.82
C LEU A 349 1.40 20.68 -14.75
N LEU A 350 2.63 21.01 -15.14
CA LEU A 350 2.91 22.08 -16.10
C LEU A 350 2.26 21.83 -17.47
N ALA A 351 2.31 20.59 -17.96
CA ALA A 351 1.72 20.22 -19.24
C ALA A 351 0.18 20.28 -19.22
N GLY A 352 -0.44 19.72 -18.18
CA GLY A 352 -1.90 19.63 -18.10
C GLY A 352 -2.60 20.92 -17.63
N SER A 353 -1.93 21.82 -16.90
CA SER A 353 -2.56 23.05 -16.36
C SER A 353 -3.14 23.95 -17.47
N LYS A 354 -2.45 24.06 -18.61
CA LYS A 354 -2.96 24.83 -19.76
C LYS A 354 -4.23 24.25 -20.35
N GLU A 355 -4.36 22.93 -20.35
CA GLU A 355 -5.51 22.22 -20.92
C GLU A 355 -6.68 22.23 -19.94
N TRP A 356 -6.39 22.17 -18.64
CA TRP A 356 -7.36 22.43 -17.59
C TRP A 356 -8.00 23.82 -17.72
N GLU A 357 -7.19 24.87 -17.90
CA GLU A 357 -7.73 26.23 -18.10
C GLU A 357 -8.62 26.34 -19.34
N LYS A 358 -8.27 25.69 -20.45
CA LYS A 358 -9.11 25.64 -21.65
C LYS A 358 -10.44 24.92 -21.38
N LEU A 359 -10.39 23.81 -20.64
CA LEU A 359 -11.58 23.07 -20.25
C LEU A 359 -12.51 23.92 -19.38
N LEU A 360 -11.98 24.63 -18.39
CA LEU A 360 -12.78 25.55 -17.55
C LEU A 360 -13.44 26.66 -18.37
N LYS A 361 -12.71 27.27 -19.31
CA LYS A 361 -13.27 28.29 -20.22
C LYS A 361 -14.40 27.74 -21.08
N LYS A 362 -14.25 26.49 -21.57
CA LYS A 362 -15.28 25.81 -22.37
C LYS A 362 -16.52 25.45 -21.54
N LEU A 363 -16.34 25.03 -20.29
CA LEU A 363 -17.43 24.67 -19.38
C LEU A 363 -18.25 25.88 -18.91
N GLY A 364 -17.60 27.05 -18.75
CA GLY A 364 -18.24 28.26 -18.22
C GLY A 364 -18.87 28.01 -16.85
N ASN A 365 -20.18 28.29 -16.74
CA ASN A 365 -20.95 28.16 -15.50
C ASN A 365 -21.38 26.73 -15.18
N ASN A 366 -21.11 25.75 -16.05
CA ASN A 366 -21.47 24.36 -15.76
C ASN A 366 -20.70 23.86 -14.53
N LYS A 367 -21.41 23.28 -13.57
CA LYS A 367 -20.84 22.75 -12.33
C LYS A 367 -20.25 21.35 -12.50
N ILE A 368 -20.61 20.63 -13.55
CA ILE A 368 -20.16 19.24 -13.76
C ILE A 368 -19.15 19.18 -14.90
N ILE A 369 -17.98 18.65 -14.61
CA ILE A 369 -16.97 18.25 -15.59
C ILE A 369 -17.30 16.84 -16.04
N SER A 370 -17.50 16.63 -17.35
CA SER A 370 -17.83 15.31 -17.88
C SER A 370 -16.70 14.30 -17.59
N GLY A 371 -17.08 13.04 -17.38
CA GLY A 371 -16.11 11.97 -17.16
C GLY A 371 -15.19 11.78 -18.36
N LYS A 372 -15.67 12.08 -19.56
CA LYS A 372 -14.88 12.07 -20.81
C LYS A 372 -13.82 13.16 -20.85
N ASP A 373 -14.16 14.39 -20.47
CA ASP A 373 -13.19 15.48 -20.44
C ASP A 373 -12.14 15.24 -19.34
N ALA A 374 -12.57 14.75 -18.18
CA ALA A 374 -11.66 14.34 -17.10
C ALA A 374 -10.77 13.16 -17.53
N PHE A 375 -11.33 12.15 -18.20
CA PHE A 375 -10.58 11.01 -18.71
C PHE A 375 -9.58 11.42 -19.79
N ARG A 376 -9.91 12.38 -20.64
CA ARG A 376 -8.95 12.95 -21.60
C ARG A 376 -7.77 13.61 -20.90
N LEU A 377 -8.02 14.37 -19.82
CA LEU A 377 -6.95 14.96 -19.03
C LEU A 377 -6.05 13.90 -18.37
N TYR A 378 -6.67 12.83 -17.88
CA TYR A 378 -5.97 11.67 -17.35
C TYR A 378 -5.11 10.96 -18.41
N GLU A 379 -5.70 10.58 -19.54
CA GLU A 379 -5.06 9.79 -20.60
C GLU A 379 -3.97 10.58 -21.33
N SER A 380 -4.28 11.82 -21.74
CA SER A 380 -3.41 12.61 -22.60
C SER A 380 -2.33 13.38 -21.84
N TYR A 381 -2.64 13.80 -20.60
CA TYR A 381 -1.78 14.70 -19.83
C TYR A 381 -1.39 14.13 -18.47
N GLY A 382 -1.84 12.93 -18.11
CA GLY A 382 -1.42 12.22 -16.90
C GLY A 382 -1.99 12.77 -15.61
N PHE A 383 -3.08 13.57 -15.65
CA PHE A 383 -3.74 14.12 -14.47
C PHE A 383 -4.54 13.03 -13.76
N PRO A 384 -4.13 12.58 -12.56
CA PRO A 384 -4.91 11.61 -11.80
C PRO A 384 -6.30 12.15 -11.48
N LEU A 385 -7.28 11.26 -11.36
CA LEU A 385 -8.67 11.65 -11.05
C LEU A 385 -8.72 12.47 -9.75
N GLU A 386 -8.00 12.04 -8.73
CA GLU A 386 -7.96 12.73 -7.44
C GLU A 386 -7.48 14.19 -7.53
N ILE A 387 -6.56 14.49 -8.45
CA ILE A 387 -6.06 15.85 -8.67
C ILE A 387 -7.10 16.66 -9.45
N LEU A 388 -7.78 16.03 -10.41
CA LEU A 388 -8.88 16.65 -11.14
C LEU A 388 -10.04 17.00 -10.22
N GLU A 389 -10.34 16.14 -9.24
CA GLU A 389 -11.38 16.37 -8.23
C GLU A 389 -11.03 17.56 -7.34
N ASP A 390 -9.81 17.60 -6.78
CA ASP A 390 -9.32 18.74 -6.01
C ASP A 390 -9.44 20.06 -6.80
N MET A 391 -8.94 20.04 -8.04
CA MET A 391 -8.96 21.21 -8.92
C MET A 391 -10.38 21.63 -9.31
N ALA A 392 -11.31 20.67 -9.46
CA ALA A 392 -12.71 20.97 -9.73
C ALA A 392 -13.37 21.63 -8.51
N GLN A 393 -13.15 21.07 -7.31
CA GLN A 393 -13.73 21.56 -6.07
C GLN A 393 -13.29 22.99 -5.76
N GLU A 394 -12.02 23.34 -6.03
CA GLU A 394 -11.50 24.72 -5.95
C GLU A 394 -12.30 25.73 -6.79
N GLN A 395 -12.91 25.27 -7.88
CA GLN A 395 -13.72 26.09 -8.79
C GLN A 395 -15.23 25.98 -8.50
N GLY A 396 -15.62 25.32 -7.40
CA GLY A 396 -17.02 25.02 -7.08
C GLY A 396 -17.67 24.08 -8.09
N LYS A 397 -16.88 23.17 -8.68
CA LYS A 397 -17.29 22.18 -9.68
C LYS A 397 -17.03 20.76 -9.17
N GLU A 398 -17.63 19.78 -9.85
CA GLU A 398 -17.49 18.36 -9.55
C GLU A 398 -17.16 17.59 -10.83
N VAL A 399 -16.41 16.49 -10.69
CA VAL A 399 -16.12 15.57 -11.80
C VAL A 399 -17.12 14.43 -11.78
N ASP A 400 -17.71 14.09 -12.93
CA ASP A 400 -18.53 12.88 -13.08
C ASP A 400 -17.64 11.63 -13.00
N LYS A 401 -17.50 11.10 -11.78
CA LYS A 401 -16.66 9.93 -11.49
C LYS A 401 -17.18 8.66 -12.16
N ILE A 402 -18.50 8.51 -12.23
CA ILE A 402 -19.13 7.30 -12.80
C ILE A 402 -18.84 7.23 -14.29
N GLU A 403 -18.99 8.36 -15.00
CA GLU A 403 -18.62 8.41 -16.41
C GLU A 403 -17.10 8.27 -16.60
N PHE A 404 -16.27 8.87 -15.74
CA PHE A 404 -14.82 8.71 -15.79
C PHE A 404 -14.40 7.24 -15.65
N GLU A 405 -14.92 6.52 -14.65
CA GLU A 405 -14.63 5.11 -14.41
C GLU A 405 -15.07 4.25 -15.59
N LYS A 406 -16.22 4.58 -16.20
CA LYS A 406 -16.67 3.91 -17.42
C LYS A 406 -15.68 4.09 -18.56
N GLU A 407 -15.21 5.32 -18.83
CA GLU A 407 -14.21 5.59 -19.87
C GLU A 407 -12.87 4.92 -19.56
N PHE A 408 -12.45 4.96 -18.29
CA PHE A 408 -11.24 4.30 -17.81
C PHE A 408 -11.31 2.78 -18.00
N ASN A 409 -12.42 2.15 -17.62
CA ASN A 409 -12.65 0.72 -17.80
C ASN A 409 -12.72 0.35 -19.29
N ASN A 410 -13.35 1.19 -20.12
CA ASN A 410 -13.35 1.00 -21.58
C ASN A 410 -11.92 1.04 -22.12
N HIS A 411 -11.12 2.03 -21.73
CA HIS A 411 -9.71 2.13 -22.13
C HIS A 411 -8.88 0.96 -21.60
N GLN A 412 -9.11 0.51 -20.37
CA GLN A 412 -8.48 -0.70 -19.83
C GLN A 412 -8.89 -1.94 -20.61
N ASN A 413 -10.15 -2.08 -21.01
CA ASN A 413 -10.64 -3.22 -21.80
C ASN A 413 -10.10 -3.18 -23.22
N ILE A 414 -9.96 -2.00 -23.84
CA ILE A 414 -9.30 -1.83 -25.14
C ILE A 414 -7.81 -2.16 -25.01
N SER A 415 -7.15 -1.68 -23.96
CA SER A 415 -5.75 -1.99 -23.65
C SER A 415 -5.55 -3.46 -23.32
N ARG A 416 -6.51 -4.10 -22.64
CA ARG A 416 -6.54 -5.52 -22.29
C ARG A 416 -6.84 -6.37 -23.51
N ALA A 417 -7.79 -6.02 -24.38
CA ALA A 417 -8.02 -6.69 -25.65
C ALA A 417 -6.83 -6.53 -26.61
N GLY A 418 -6.19 -5.35 -26.58
CA GLY A 418 -4.88 -5.11 -27.16
C GLY A 418 -3.78 -5.93 -26.48
N GLN A 419 -3.90 -6.26 -25.19
CA GLN A 419 -3.01 -7.15 -24.45
C GLN A 419 -3.32 -8.63 -24.69
N THR A 420 -4.55 -9.07 -24.86
CA THR A 420 -4.91 -10.41 -25.35
C THR A 420 -4.45 -10.57 -26.79
N LYS A 421 -4.28 -9.49 -27.55
CA LYS A 421 -3.49 -9.47 -28.79
C LYS A 421 -1.96 -9.36 -28.58
N LYS A 422 -1.46 -8.85 -27.44
CA LYS A 422 -0.02 -8.77 -27.07
C LYS A 422 0.50 -9.97 -26.26
N PHE A 423 -0.35 -10.88 -25.81
CA PHE A 423 -0.08 -12.00 -24.90
C PHE A 423 -0.94 -13.24 -25.20
N GLY A 424 -2.06 -13.09 -25.90
CA GLY A 424 -2.51 -14.16 -26.76
C GLY A 424 -1.45 -14.24 -27.83
N GLY A 425 -0.48 -15.14 -27.62
CA GLY A 425 0.19 -15.75 -28.75
C GLY A 425 -0.91 -16.06 -29.75
N HIS A 426 -0.63 -15.83 -31.02
CA HIS A 426 -1.34 -16.60 -32.03
C HIS A 426 -0.99 -18.04 -31.69
N GLY A 427 -1.78 -18.66 -30.80
CA GLY A 427 -1.72 -20.08 -30.56
C GLY A 427 -1.81 -20.68 -31.95
N ILE A 428 -0.97 -21.67 -32.21
CA ILE A 428 -0.88 -22.38 -33.50
C ILE A 428 -2.27 -22.62 -34.13
N ASN A 429 -3.31 -22.74 -33.30
CA ASN A 429 -4.73 -22.84 -33.64
C ASN A 429 -5.35 -21.66 -34.43
N THR A 430 -4.67 -20.52 -34.58
CA THR A 430 -5.12 -19.37 -35.39
C THR A 430 -4.37 -19.23 -36.72
N VAL A 431 -3.35 -20.05 -36.96
CA VAL A 431 -2.48 -19.96 -38.13
C VAL A 431 -2.68 -21.21 -39.00
N GLN A 432 -3.30 -21.04 -40.17
CA GLN A 432 -3.62 -22.16 -41.07
C GLN A 432 -2.41 -22.70 -41.85
N ASN A 433 -1.27 -22.01 -41.86
CA ASN A 433 -0.09 -22.34 -42.67
C ASN A 433 1.03 -23.01 -41.84
N GLU A 434 1.50 -24.18 -42.28
CA GLU A 434 2.57 -24.95 -41.64
C GLU A 434 3.91 -24.21 -41.53
N LYS A 435 4.26 -23.37 -42.52
CA LYS A 435 5.51 -22.60 -42.47
C LYS A 435 5.56 -21.61 -41.31
N ASP A 436 4.43 -20.96 -41.03
CA ASP A 436 4.33 -19.98 -39.97
C ASP A 436 4.37 -20.65 -38.59
N LYS A 437 3.81 -21.85 -38.45
CA LYS A 437 3.90 -22.66 -37.22
C LYS A 437 5.35 -23.02 -36.89
N ILE A 438 6.10 -23.50 -37.88
CA ILE A 438 7.53 -23.83 -37.71
C ILE A 438 8.30 -22.59 -37.23
N GLN A 439 8.04 -21.43 -37.85
CA GLN A 439 8.75 -20.21 -37.50
C GLN A 439 8.39 -19.68 -36.10
N ILE A 440 7.12 -19.77 -35.70
CA ILE A 440 6.67 -19.46 -34.34
C ILE A 440 7.37 -20.38 -33.33
N THR A 441 7.44 -21.68 -33.60
CA THR A 441 8.14 -22.66 -32.74
C THR A 441 9.62 -22.31 -32.57
N LYS A 442 10.32 -21.92 -33.64
CA LYS A 442 11.71 -21.46 -33.57
C LYS A 442 11.87 -20.19 -32.74
N LEU A 443 11.04 -19.18 -32.98
CA LEU A 443 11.06 -17.92 -32.23
C LEU A 443 10.69 -18.10 -30.75
N HIS A 444 9.88 -19.11 -30.44
CA HIS A 444 9.55 -19.46 -29.07
C HIS A 444 10.78 -20.02 -28.33
N THR A 445 11.50 -20.98 -28.89
CA THR A 445 12.79 -21.42 -28.32
C THR A 445 13.81 -20.28 -28.24
N ALA A 446 13.87 -19.39 -29.24
CA ALA A 446 14.75 -18.21 -29.18
C ALA A 446 14.41 -17.25 -28.03
N THR A 447 13.15 -17.20 -27.60
CA THR A 447 12.71 -16.39 -26.44
C THR A 447 13.35 -16.89 -25.14
N HIS A 448 13.46 -18.21 -24.94
CA HIS A 448 14.12 -18.81 -23.78
C HIS A 448 15.62 -18.53 -23.77
N LEU A 449 16.29 -18.63 -24.94
CA LEU A 449 17.70 -18.28 -25.05
C LEU A 449 17.95 -16.81 -24.73
N LEU A 450 17.07 -15.91 -25.20
CA LEU A 450 17.14 -14.48 -24.91
C LEU A 450 16.99 -14.18 -23.41
N LEU A 451 16.04 -14.82 -22.71
CA LEU A 451 15.87 -14.65 -21.27
C LEU A 451 17.10 -15.12 -20.50
N ALA A 452 17.65 -16.29 -20.84
CA ALA A 452 18.88 -16.79 -20.23
C ALA A 452 20.07 -15.81 -20.44
N ALA A 453 20.24 -15.29 -21.67
CA ALA A 453 21.28 -14.31 -21.98
C ALA A 453 21.11 -12.99 -21.22
N LEU A 454 19.88 -12.47 -21.10
CA LEU A 454 19.57 -11.29 -20.29
C LEU A 454 19.95 -11.48 -18.82
N ARG A 455 19.66 -12.66 -18.26
CA ARG A 455 19.99 -12.99 -16.87
C ARG A 455 21.49 -13.10 -16.62
N GLN A 456 22.25 -13.56 -17.61
CA GLN A 456 23.72 -13.65 -17.53
C GLN A 456 24.40 -12.28 -17.63
N ILE A 457 23.93 -11.41 -18.53
CA ILE A 457 24.61 -10.14 -18.82
C ILE A 457 24.11 -8.98 -17.96
N ILE A 458 22.82 -8.94 -17.64
CA ILE A 458 22.19 -7.76 -17.02
C ILE A 458 21.92 -7.97 -15.53
N ASP A 459 21.06 -8.92 -15.18
CA ASP A 459 20.74 -9.22 -13.79
C ASP A 459 20.13 -10.63 -13.68
N PRO A 460 20.65 -11.52 -12.81
CA PRO A 460 20.10 -12.86 -12.58
C PRO A 460 18.68 -12.86 -12.01
N LYS A 461 18.11 -11.72 -11.64
CA LYS A 461 16.71 -11.56 -11.21
C LYS A 461 15.76 -11.17 -12.34
N ILE A 462 16.26 -10.97 -13.57
CA ILE A 462 15.38 -10.68 -14.71
C ILE A 462 14.39 -11.81 -14.92
N GLU A 463 13.13 -11.41 -15.02
CA GLU A 463 11.98 -12.26 -15.30
C GLU A 463 11.17 -11.68 -16.47
N GLN A 464 10.37 -12.51 -17.12
CA GLN A 464 9.49 -12.05 -18.19
C GLN A 464 8.32 -11.24 -17.62
N LYS A 465 8.16 -10.01 -18.09
CA LYS A 465 6.96 -9.17 -17.85
C LYS A 465 6.00 -9.17 -19.04
N GLY A 466 6.47 -9.54 -20.22
CA GLY A 466 5.63 -9.75 -21.39
C GLY A 466 6.30 -10.41 -22.57
N SER A 467 5.52 -11.13 -23.37
CA SER A 467 6.04 -11.78 -24.59
C SER A 467 4.97 -11.82 -25.69
N ASP A 468 5.40 -11.67 -26.94
CA ASP A 468 4.58 -11.77 -28.15
C ASP A 468 5.42 -12.33 -29.30
N ILE A 469 4.92 -13.39 -29.95
CA ILE A 469 5.62 -14.07 -31.04
C ILE A 469 4.70 -14.06 -32.27
N THR A 470 5.23 -13.58 -33.39
CA THR A 470 4.64 -13.71 -34.72
C THR A 470 5.59 -14.48 -35.63
N PRO A 471 5.20 -14.91 -36.84
CA PRO A 471 6.12 -15.58 -37.75
C PRO A 471 7.34 -14.71 -38.15
N GLN A 472 7.29 -13.40 -37.98
CA GLN A 472 8.38 -12.49 -38.39
C GLN A 472 9.28 -12.06 -37.24
N ARG A 473 8.78 -12.06 -36.00
CA ARG A 473 9.53 -11.52 -34.85
C ARG A 473 9.04 -12.07 -33.52
N LEU A 474 9.92 -12.00 -32.52
CA LEU A 474 9.54 -12.04 -31.12
C LEU A 474 9.67 -10.67 -30.48
N ARG A 475 8.92 -10.46 -29.40
CA ARG A 475 8.95 -9.30 -28.52
C ARG A 475 9.03 -9.81 -27.10
N PHE A 476 9.99 -9.30 -26.34
CA PHE A 476 10.23 -9.71 -24.96
C PHE A 476 10.35 -8.48 -24.05
N ASP A 477 9.55 -8.44 -23.00
CA ASP A 477 9.47 -7.32 -22.04
C ASP A 477 10.01 -7.79 -20.69
N PHE A 478 10.91 -7.02 -20.07
CA PHE A 478 11.62 -7.37 -18.84
C PHE A 478 11.82 -6.16 -17.92
N PRO A 479 11.93 -6.36 -16.59
CA PRO A 479 12.07 -5.26 -15.65
C PRO A 479 13.52 -4.75 -15.67
N PHE A 480 13.72 -3.50 -16.06
CA PHE A 480 15.02 -2.84 -16.00
C PHE A 480 14.86 -1.32 -16.08
N ASN A 481 15.62 -0.60 -15.25
CA ASN A 481 15.37 0.84 -15.00
C ASN A 481 16.13 1.78 -15.94
N ARG A 482 17.06 1.26 -16.75
CA ARG A 482 17.82 2.05 -17.73
C ARG A 482 17.80 1.42 -19.11
N ARG A 483 18.27 2.16 -20.12
CA ARG A 483 18.52 1.64 -21.46
C ARG A 483 19.69 0.67 -21.46
N LEU A 484 19.58 -0.39 -22.25
CA LEU A 484 20.71 -1.28 -22.52
C LEU A 484 21.71 -0.55 -23.44
N THR A 485 22.98 -0.65 -23.09
CA THR A 485 24.07 -0.12 -23.93
C THR A 485 24.22 -0.97 -25.19
N GLU A 486 24.83 -0.41 -26.24
CA GLU A 486 25.08 -1.16 -27.48
C GLU A 486 25.97 -2.37 -27.25
N GLU A 487 26.94 -2.27 -26.33
CA GLU A 487 27.81 -3.38 -25.94
C GLU A 487 27.04 -4.50 -25.25
N GLU A 488 26.12 -4.17 -24.33
CA GLU A 488 25.25 -5.15 -23.67
C GLU A 488 24.35 -5.87 -24.68
N LEU A 489 23.74 -5.12 -25.61
CA LEU A 489 22.90 -5.70 -26.67
C LEU A 489 23.71 -6.65 -27.56
N GLN A 490 24.93 -6.27 -27.94
CA GLN A 490 25.80 -7.12 -28.75
C GLN A 490 26.21 -8.40 -27.99
N LYS A 491 26.53 -8.29 -26.69
CA LYS A 491 26.84 -9.46 -25.83
C LYS A 491 25.66 -10.42 -25.73
N ILE A 492 24.45 -9.90 -25.53
CA ILE A 492 23.23 -10.71 -25.47
C ILE A 492 23.01 -11.44 -26.80
N GLU A 493 23.09 -10.73 -27.92
CA GLU A 493 22.94 -11.33 -29.26
C GLU A 493 24.01 -12.41 -29.52
N ASN A 494 25.26 -12.16 -29.13
CA ASN A 494 26.35 -13.12 -29.28
C ASN A 494 26.11 -14.40 -28.47
N ILE A 495 25.66 -14.29 -27.22
CA ILE A 495 25.36 -15.44 -26.36
C ILE A 495 24.25 -16.30 -26.95
N VAL A 496 23.18 -15.69 -27.47
CA VAL A 496 22.08 -16.44 -28.09
C VAL A 496 22.57 -17.17 -29.34
N ASN A 497 23.36 -16.51 -30.20
CA ASN A 497 23.92 -17.14 -31.39
C ASN A 497 24.97 -18.22 -31.07
N GLU A 498 25.74 -18.05 -30.00
CA GLU A 498 26.65 -19.08 -29.51
C GLU A 498 25.88 -20.32 -29.06
N ALA A 499 24.82 -20.15 -28.26
CA ALA A 499 23.93 -21.24 -27.85
C ALA A 499 23.32 -21.98 -29.07
N ILE A 500 22.92 -21.25 -30.11
CA ILE A 500 22.45 -21.85 -31.37
C ILE A 500 23.55 -22.65 -32.06
N SER A 501 24.78 -22.12 -32.13
CA SER A 501 25.92 -22.79 -32.77
C SER A 501 26.35 -24.08 -32.04
N GLN A 502 26.10 -24.15 -30.74
CA GLN A 502 26.42 -25.30 -29.89
C GLN A 502 25.45 -26.48 -30.06
N ASP A 503 24.36 -26.33 -30.82
CA ASP A 503 23.41 -27.42 -31.09
C ASP A 503 22.86 -28.04 -29.78
N LEU A 504 22.47 -27.18 -28.83
CA LEU A 504 21.87 -27.58 -27.56
C LEU A 504 20.56 -28.32 -27.80
N VAL A 505 20.33 -29.39 -27.03
CA VAL A 505 19.12 -30.21 -27.08
C VAL A 505 18.03 -29.58 -26.22
N VAL A 506 16.79 -29.64 -26.71
CA VAL A 506 15.61 -29.13 -26.03
C VAL A 506 14.72 -30.32 -25.63
N ASN A 507 14.63 -30.58 -24.33
CA ASN A 507 13.83 -31.68 -23.77
C ASN A 507 12.76 -31.12 -22.83
N HIS A 508 11.77 -31.93 -22.48
CA HIS A 508 10.78 -31.56 -21.46
C HIS A 508 10.44 -32.72 -20.53
N TYR A 509 9.93 -32.39 -19.36
CA TYR A 509 9.37 -33.34 -18.40
C TYR A 509 8.21 -32.70 -17.61
N GLU A 510 7.35 -33.53 -17.03
CA GLU A 510 6.24 -33.08 -16.18
C GLU A 510 6.60 -33.18 -14.70
N THR A 511 6.23 -32.17 -13.90
CA THR A 511 6.44 -32.13 -12.45
C THR A 511 5.39 -31.21 -11.78
N SER A 512 5.43 -31.06 -10.46
CA SER A 512 4.62 -30.06 -9.75
C SER A 512 5.28 -28.68 -9.82
N TYR A 513 4.50 -27.60 -9.71
CA TYR A 513 5.04 -26.24 -9.68
C TYR A 513 6.05 -26.04 -8.54
N GLU A 514 5.74 -26.57 -7.36
CA GLU A 514 6.59 -26.45 -6.16
C GLU A 514 7.94 -27.15 -6.34
N GLU A 515 7.93 -28.35 -6.94
CA GLU A 515 9.14 -29.11 -7.22
C GLU A 515 9.99 -28.48 -8.33
N ALA A 516 9.37 -27.92 -9.38
CA ALA A 516 10.06 -27.16 -10.42
C ALA A 516 10.81 -25.96 -9.84
N VAL A 517 10.12 -25.13 -9.04
CA VAL A 517 10.73 -23.94 -8.41
C VAL A 517 11.86 -24.32 -7.45
N LYS A 518 11.68 -25.40 -6.67
CA LYS A 518 12.73 -25.93 -5.79
C LYS A 518 14.01 -26.33 -6.54
N ASN A 519 13.86 -26.81 -7.78
CA ASN A 519 14.98 -27.18 -8.66
C ASN A 519 15.54 -26.00 -9.47
N GLY A 520 15.14 -24.76 -9.16
CA GLY A 520 15.67 -23.56 -9.82
C GLY A 520 15.06 -23.28 -11.20
N VAL A 521 13.97 -23.96 -11.57
CA VAL A 521 13.25 -23.73 -12.83
C VAL A 521 12.52 -22.39 -12.76
N LEU A 522 12.64 -21.59 -13.82
CA LEU A 522 11.93 -20.31 -13.89
C LEU A 522 10.46 -20.52 -14.24
N GLY A 523 9.57 -19.86 -13.50
CA GLY A 523 8.14 -19.86 -13.77
C GLY A 523 7.59 -18.43 -13.64
N THR A 524 6.60 -18.10 -14.45
CA THR A 524 5.98 -16.77 -14.46
C THR A 524 4.49 -16.87 -14.19
N PHE A 525 3.97 -16.04 -13.27
CA PHE A 525 2.53 -15.99 -12.92
C PHE A 525 1.99 -17.28 -12.29
N LYS A 526 2.28 -17.48 -10.99
CA LYS A 526 1.84 -18.63 -10.18
C LYS A 526 0.36 -18.98 -10.34
N ASP A 527 -0.51 -17.96 -10.45
CA ASP A 527 -1.97 -18.13 -10.48
C ASP A 527 -2.54 -18.71 -11.79
N ARG A 528 -1.69 -19.03 -12.78
CA ARG A 528 -2.09 -19.53 -14.10
C ARG A 528 -1.75 -20.99 -14.35
N TYR A 529 -1.06 -21.66 -13.43
CA TYR A 529 -0.58 -23.02 -13.65
C TYR A 529 -1.53 -24.07 -13.04
N PRO A 530 -1.83 -25.16 -13.78
CA PRO A 530 -2.53 -26.33 -13.21
C PRO A 530 -1.62 -27.11 -12.24
N GLU A 531 -2.17 -28.10 -11.52
CA GLU A 531 -1.43 -28.91 -10.52
C GLU A 531 -0.15 -29.55 -11.05
N LYS A 532 -0.11 -29.93 -12.34
CA LYS A 532 1.07 -30.43 -13.04
C LYS A 532 1.52 -29.43 -14.10
N VAL A 533 2.81 -29.16 -14.16
CA VAL A 533 3.44 -28.24 -15.11
C VAL A 533 4.44 -28.97 -16.00
N ILE A 534 4.62 -28.49 -17.23
CA ILE A 534 5.65 -28.96 -18.15
C ILE A 534 6.87 -28.03 -18.03
N VAL A 535 8.03 -28.61 -17.78
CA VAL A 535 9.31 -27.89 -17.75
C VAL A 535 10.07 -28.22 -19.02
N TYR A 536 10.50 -27.19 -19.74
CA TYR A 536 11.42 -27.32 -20.86
C TYR A 536 12.85 -27.00 -20.42
N GLU A 537 13.79 -27.88 -20.76
CA GLU A 537 15.23 -27.71 -20.54
C GLU A 537 15.96 -27.60 -21.88
N ILE A 538 16.78 -26.55 -22.01
CA ILE A 538 17.74 -26.40 -23.10
C ILE A 538 19.12 -26.68 -22.52
N LYS A 539 19.77 -27.76 -22.95
CA LYS A 539 21.04 -28.23 -22.36
C LYS A 539 22.04 -28.75 -23.38
N ASN A 540 23.31 -28.73 -22.99
CA ASN A 540 24.37 -29.30 -23.81
C ASN A 540 24.33 -30.83 -23.73
N LYS A 541 24.23 -31.50 -24.88
CA LYS A 541 24.13 -32.96 -24.98
C LYS A 541 25.34 -33.71 -24.43
N ASN A 542 26.53 -33.11 -24.48
CA ASN A 542 27.78 -33.75 -24.07
C ASN A 542 28.09 -33.52 -22.59
N THR A 543 27.87 -32.29 -22.10
CA THR A 543 28.24 -31.91 -20.73
C THR A 543 27.08 -31.98 -19.74
N GLY A 544 25.84 -32.07 -20.22
CA GLY A 544 24.63 -32.00 -19.39
C GLY A 544 24.35 -30.61 -18.82
N GLN A 545 25.18 -29.60 -19.14
CA GLN A 545 25.02 -28.24 -18.63
C GLN A 545 23.72 -27.61 -19.15
N ILE A 546 22.88 -27.15 -18.23
CA ILE A 546 21.61 -26.49 -18.54
C ILE A 546 21.89 -25.02 -18.87
N PHE A 547 21.41 -24.59 -20.04
CA PHE A 547 21.47 -23.21 -20.49
C PHE A 547 20.21 -22.43 -20.09
N SER A 548 19.03 -23.05 -20.25
CA SER A 548 17.77 -22.53 -19.73
C SER A 548 16.86 -23.66 -19.25
N ALA A 549 16.10 -23.43 -18.18
CA ALA A 549 15.07 -24.33 -17.67
C ALA A 549 13.85 -23.51 -17.22
N GLU A 550 12.72 -23.70 -17.89
CA GLU A 550 11.54 -22.86 -17.69
C GLU A 550 10.23 -23.67 -17.76
N ILE A 551 9.26 -23.28 -16.94
CA ILE A 551 7.89 -23.81 -17.03
C ILE A 551 7.21 -23.21 -18.26
N CYS A 552 6.94 -24.04 -19.27
CA CYS A 552 6.39 -23.60 -20.54
C CYS A 552 5.44 -24.64 -21.15
N ALA A 553 4.36 -24.16 -21.78
CA ALA A 553 3.35 -25.00 -22.43
C ALA A 553 3.28 -24.81 -23.96
N GLY A 554 4.16 -24.00 -24.53
CA GLY A 554 4.18 -23.75 -25.97
C GLY A 554 5.13 -24.69 -26.74
N PRO A 555 5.07 -24.66 -28.07
CA PRO A 555 5.87 -25.54 -28.92
C PRO A 555 7.35 -25.15 -28.89
N HIS A 556 8.24 -26.13 -28.96
CA HIS A 556 9.68 -25.90 -29.05
C HIS A 556 10.30 -26.76 -30.16
N VAL A 557 11.41 -26.27 -30.73
CA VAL A 557 12.28 -27.11 -31.58
C VAL A 557 12.97 -28.17 -30.74
N THR A 558 13.52 -29.21 -31.38
CA THR A 558 14.26 -30.26 -30.69
C THR A 558 15.74 -29.93 -30.51
N SER A 559 16.29 -29.11 -31.41
CA SER A 559 17.64 -28.56 -31.31
C SER A 559 17.65 -27.06 -31.57
N THR A 560 18.46 -26.33 -30.79
CA THR A 560 18.74 -24.91 -31.02
C THR A 560 19.37 -24.61 -32.38
N LYS A 561 20.02 -25.58 -33.05
CA LYS A 561 20.57 -25.41 -34.41
C LYS A 561 19.50 -25.15 -35.47
N GLU A 562 18.26 -25.52 -35.18
CA GLU A 562 17.11 -25.27 -36.07
C GLU A 562 16.76 -23.78 -36.20
N LEU A 563 17.24 -22.92 -35.29
CA LEU A 563 16.86 -21.50 -35.21
C LEU A 563 17.46 -20.62 -36.32
N GLY A 564 18.58 -21.01 -36.94
CA GLY A 564 19.29 -20.14 -37.88
C GLY A 564 20.14 -19.10 -37.13
N ARG A 565 20.05 -17.81 -37.47
CA ARG A 565 20.77 -16.75 -36.76
C ARG A 565 19.80 -15.81 -36.04
N PHE A 566 20.08 -15.50 -34.79
CA PHE A 566 19.31 -14.55 -34.00
C PHE A 566 19.81 -13.13 -34.18
N GLN A 567 18.88 -12.17 -34.32
CA GLN A 567 19.20 -10.75 -34.43
C GLN A 567 18.24 -9.90 -33.61
N ILE A 568 18.79 -9.00 -32.78
CA ILE A 568 18.04 -7.96 -32.07
C ILE A 568 17.76 -6.82 -33.05
N LEU A 569 16.48 -6.54 -33.28
CA LEU A 569 16.02 -5.47 -34.17
C LEU A 569 16.02 -4.11 -33.47
N LYS A 570 15.53 -4.07 -32.23
CA LYS A 570 15.52 -2.86 -31.40
C LYS A 570 15.24 -3.15 -29.94
N GLU A 571 15.60 -2.17 -29.11
CA GLU A 571 15.31 -2.13 -27.70
C GLU A 571 14.67 -0.78 -27.33
N GLU A 572 13.52 -0.81 -26.63
CA GLU A 572 12.71 0.38 -26.33
C GLU A 572 12.07 0.32 -24.93
N ALA A 573 11.81 1.49 -24.32
CA ALA A 573 11.04 1.57 -23.07
C ALA A 573 9.55 1.34 -23.35
N VAL A 574 8.88 0.55 -22.50
CA VAL A 574 7.42 0.31 -22.60
C VAL A 574 6.63 1.03 -21.50
N GLY A 575 7.30 1.32 -20.38
CA GLY A 575 6.76 1.98 -19.21
C GLY A 575 7.85 2.13 -18.14
N GLN A 576 7.51 2.72 -16.99
CA GLN A 576 8.45 2.90 -15.88
C GLN A 576 8.99 1.53 -15.42
N GLY A 577 10.31 1.37 -15.45
CA GLY A 577 11.00 0.15 -15.02
C GLY A 577 10.82 -1.07 -15.93
N ILE A 578 10.26 -0.92 -17.14
CA ILE A 578 10.09 -2.02 -18.09
C ILE A 578 10.71 -1.68 -19.46
N ARG A 579 11.63 -2.53 -19.90
CA ARG A 579 12.28 -2.49 -21.21
C ARG A 579 11.72 -3.58 -22.12
N ARG A 580 11.87 -3.40 -23.43
CA ARG A 580 11.41 -4.34 -24.46
C ARG A 580 12.46 -4.54 -25.53
N ILE A 581 12.77 -5.79 -25.82
CA ILE A 581 13.54 -6.21 -26.99
C ILE A 581 12.57 -6.74 -28.05
N LYS A 582 12.81 -6.36 -29.31
CA LYS A 582 12.25 -7.06 -30.48
C LYS A 582 13.40 -7.70 -31.24
N ALA A 583 13.22 -8.95 -31.63
CA ALA A 583 14.23 -9.73 -32.33
C ALA A 583 13.60 -10.64 -33.39
N CYS A 584 14.40 -11.13 -34.32
CA CYS A 584 13.98 -12.10 -35.33
C CYS A 584 15.04 -13.18 -35.52
N LEU A 585 14.68 -14.19 -36.33
CA LEU A 585 15.59 -15.20 -36.83
C LEU A 585 15.79 -14.96 -38.33
N ILE A 586 17.04 -14.99 -38.78
CA ILE A 586 17.49 -14.79 -40.17
C ILE A 586 18.20 -16.01 -40.72
#